data_AF-A0A4V3CBR9-F1
#
_entry.id   AF-A0A4V3CBR9-F1
#
_cell.length_a   1.000
_cell.length_b   1.000
_cell.length_c   1.000
_cell.angle_alpha   90.00
_cell.angle_beta   90.00
_cell.angle_gamma   90.00
#
_symmetry.space_group_name_H-M   'P 1'
#
loop_
_entity.id
_entity.type
_entity.pdbx_description
1 polymer ?
#
loop_
_entity_poly.entity_id
_entity_poly.type
_entity_poly.pdbx_seq_one_letter_code
_entity_poly.pdbx_strand_id
1 'polypeptide(L)'
;MPATTPVPSQTPPPGPRTPPAGTQLWQGALLLDTEPKDLDAAPPEPVGYSYNGDVYIELNHELTSSNGTLIARWSGGALPGYADCSTAVGALGTRQPMKLSTRTVLCVRTSEQNIARLEVTSVATGLDVKTTFTAVIWNAG
;
A
#
# COMPACT_ATOMS: atom_id res chain seq x y z
N MET A 1 -22.95 54.23 -32.83
CA MET A 1 -22.14 53.22 -32.10
C MET A 1 -23.06 52.43 -31.19
N PRO A 2 -23.03 51.09 -31.19
CA PRO A 2 -23.43 50.32 -30.01
C PRO A 2 -22.22 49.59 -29.43
N ALA A 3 -21.95 49.80 -28.15
CA ALA A 3 -20.92 49.09 -27.39
C ALA A 3 -21.46 47.72 -26.97
N THR A 4 -20.73 46.66 -27.30
CA THR A 4 -21.02 45.29 -26.83
C THR A 4 -20.34 45.08 -25.49
N THR A 5 -21.11 44.76 -24.46
CA THR A 5 -20.62 44.44 -23.11
C THR A 5 -19.85 43.12 -23.13
N PRO A 6 -18.67 42.98 -22.50
CA PRO A 6 -17.99 41.70 -22.40
C PRO A 6 -18.71 40.79 -21.39
N VAL A 7 -19.01 39.56 -21.80
CA VAL A 7 -19.47 38.51 -20.88
C VAL A 7 -18.30 38.13 -19.97
N PRO A 8 -18.48 38.05 -18.63
CA PRO A 8 -17.43 37.56 -17.74
C PRO A 8 -17.17 36.07 -18.04
N SER A 9 -15.94 35.73 -18.44
CA SER A 9 -15.48 34.35 -18.48
C SER A 9 -15.46 33.79 -17.06
N GLN A 10 -16.46 32.99 -16.70
CA GLN A 10 -16.44 32.22 -15.47
C GLN A 10 -15.47 31.06 -15.64
N THR A 11 -14.27 31.19 -15.07
CA THR A 11 -13.38 30.05 -14.86
C THR A 11 -14.10 29.07 -13.92
N PRO A 12 -14.31 27.81 -14.31
CA PRO A 12 -14.89 26.82 -13.41
C PRO A 12 -14.04 26.71 -12.14
N PRO A 13 -14.65 26.57 -10.94
CA PRO A 13 -13.88 26.30 -9.74
C PRO A 13 -13.05 25.02 -9.94
N PRO A 14 -11.82 24.93 -9.40
CA PRO A 14 -11.06 23.70 -9.46
C PRO A 14 -11.88 22.59 -8.80
N GLY A 15 -12.33 21.62 -9.59
CA GLY A 15 -12.90 20.39 -9.05
C GLY A 15 -11.86 19.66 -8.19
N PRO A 16 -12.29 18.75 -7.30
CA PRO A 16 -11.35 17.92 -6.56
C PRO A 16 -10.42 17.21 -7.54
N ARG A 17 -9.12 17.51 -7.45
CA ARG A 17 -8.10 16.86 -8.27
C ARG A 17 -7.66 15.60 -7.55
N THR A 18 -7.95 14.45 -8.15
CA THR A 18 -7.30 13.20 -7.73
C THR A 18 -5.79 13.37 -7.89
N PRO A 19 -4.99 13.07 -6.85
CA PRO A 19 -3.54 13.17 -6.98
C PRO A 19 -3.03 12.22 -8.07
N PRO A 20 -1.95 12.57 -8.80
CA PRO A 20 -1.39 11.68 -9.82
C PRO A 20 -0.99 10.32 -9.24
N ALA A 21 -1.09 9.26 -10.04
CA ALA A 21 -0.59 7.93 -9.68
C ALA A 21 0.89 7.98 -9.25
N GLY A 22 1.23 7.21 -8.22
CA GLY A 22 2.59 7.19 -7.65
C GLY A 22 2.90 8.34 -6.70
N THR A 23 1.92 9.18 -6.36
CA THR A 23 2.04 10.14 -5.26
C THR A 23 2.13 9.38 -3.94
N GLN A 24 3.16 9.67 -3.14
CA GLN A 24 3.33 9.06 -1.83
C GLN A 24 2.20 9.51 -0.90
N LEU A 25 1.44 8.55 -0.39
CA LEU A 25 0.41 8.74 0.63
C LEU A 25 1.02 8.71 2.03
N TRP A 26 1.91 7.75 2.27
CA TRP A 26 2.53 7.55 3.58
C TRP A 26 3.89 6.87 3.49
N GLN A 27 4.75 7.14 4.46
CA GLN A 27 6.02 6.45 4.65
C GLN A 27 6.35 6.39 6.14
N GLY A 28 6.78 5.23 6.63
CA GLY A 28 7.17 5.07 8.02
C GLY A 28 7.49 3.63 8.41
N ALA A 29 7.66 3.42 9.71
CA ALA A 29 7.73 2.08 10.28
C ALA A 29 6.30 1.50 10.40
N LEU A 30 6.12 0.27 9.92
CA LEU A 30 4.86 -0.47 10.01
C LEU A 30 5.10 -1.71 10.87
N LEU A 31 4.29 -1.88 11.90
CA LEU A 31 4.23 -3.10 12.69
C LEU A 31 3.00 -3.90 12.24
N LEU A 32 3.22 -5.13 11.79
CA LEU A 32 2.15 -6.10 11.57
C LEU A 32 2.22 -7.20 12.63
N ASP A 33 1.06 -7.54 13.14
CA ASP A 33 0.81 -8.64 14.06
C ASP A 33 -0.44 -9.39 13.60
N THR A 34 -1.10 -10.12 14.49
CA THR A 34 -2.33 -10.86 14.16
C THR A 34 -3.53 -9.97 13.88
N GLU A 35 -3.47 -8.67 14.18
CA GLU A 35 -4.52 -7.73 13.86
C GLU A 35 -4.33 -7.15 12.44
N PRO A 36 -5.31 -7.35 11.53
CA PRO A 36 -5.26 -6.76 10.20
C PRO A 36 -5.07 -5.24 10.20
N LYS A 37 -4.17 -4.79 9.33
CA LYS A 37 -3.97 -3.37 9.01
C LYS A 37 -4.55 -3.06 7.64
N ASP A 38 -5.24 -1.93 7.58
CA ASP A 38 -5.65 -1.27 6.34
C ASP A 38 -4.51 -0.37 5.87
N LEU A 39 -3.98 -0.64 4.67
CA LEU A 39 -2.89 0.12 4.07
C LEU A 39 -3.40 1.26 3.17
N ASP A 40 -4.71 1.37 2.96
CA ASP A 40 -5.34 2.48 2.25
C ASP A 40 -5.44 3.73 3.15
N ALA A 41 -5.39 3.53 4.48
CA ALA A 41 -5.23 4.59 5.47
C ALA A 41 -3.79 5.14 5.55
N ALA A 42 -3.67 6.43 5.92
CA ALA A 42 -2.39 7.10 6.12
C ALA A 42 -2.36 7.86 7.46
N PRO A 43 -1.70 7.33 8.52
CA PRO A 43 -0.96 6.07 8.56
C PRO A 43 -1.85 4.83 8.45
N PRO A 44 -1.30 3.64 8.15
CA PRO A 44 -2.06 2.39 8.19
C PRO A 44 -2.73 2.14 9.55
N GLU A 45 -4.01 1.78 9.52
CA GLU A 45 -4.82 1.65 10.73
C GLU A 45 -5.19 0.19 11.05
N PRO A 46 -5.24 -0.19 12.34
CA PRO A 46 -5.90 -1.43 12.74
C PRO A 46 -7.39 -1.37 12.44
N VAL A 47 -7.92 -2.41 11.82
CA VAL A 47 -9.36 -2.50 11.52
C VAL A 47 -10.03 -3.67 12.24
N GLY A 48 -9.37 -4.23 13.25
CA GLY A 48 -9.81 -5.41 13.98
C GLY A 48 -10.10 -6.59 13.05
N TYR A 49 -11.10 -7.41 13.39
CA TYR A 49 -11.55 -8.53 12.56
C TYR A 49 -12.54 -8.12 11.46
N SER A 50 -12.55 -6.84 11.07
CA SER A 50 -13.36 -6.41 9.92
C SER A 50 -12.72 -6.89 8.61
N TYR A 51 -13.53 -7.01 7.57
CA TYR A 51 -13.07 -7.45 6.24
C TYR A 51 -12.26 -6.39 5.48
N ASN A 52 -11.96 -5.24 6.09
CA ASN A 52 -11.29 -4.12 5.43
C ASN A 52 -9.75 -4.23 5.47
N GLY A 53 -9.20 -5.10 6.31
CA GLY A 53 -7.75 -5.19 6.46
C GLY A 53 -7.08 -5.75 5.22
N ASP A 54 -5.93 -5.21 4.85
CA ASP A 54 -5.18 -5.66 3.68
C ASP A 54 -4.19 -6.77 4.05
N VAL A 55 -3.50 -6.63 5.17
CA VAL A 55 -2.40 -7.52 5.57
C VAL A 55 -2.34 -7.76 7.08
N TYR A 56 -1.91 -8.95 7.46
CA TYR A 56 -1.65 -9.35 8.85
C TYR A 56 -0.62 -10.50 8.90
N ILE A 57 -0.13 -10.81 10.10
CA ILE A 57 0.75 -11.96 10.37
C ILE A 57 -0.06 -13.09 11.02
N GLU A 58 -0.02 -14.27 10.43
CA GLU A 58 -0.60 -15.47 11.01
C GLU A 58 0.25 -16.02 12.17
N LEU A 59 -0.35 -16.86 13.02
CA LEU A 59 0.32 -17.44 14.19
C LEU A 59 1.58 -18.26 13.85
N ASN A 60 1.70 -18.72 12.61
CA ASN A 60 2.87 -19.43 12.08
C ASN A 60 3.95 -18.48 11.49
N HIS A 61 3.83 -17.17 11.73
CA HIS A 61 4.73 -16.10 11.24
C HIS A 61 4.73 -15.90 9.72
N GLU A 62 3.63 -16.27 9.06
CA GLU A 62 3.43 -15.99 7.63
C GLU A 62 2.65 -14.69 7.45
N LEU A 63 3.05 -13.89 6.46
CA LEU A 63 2.28 -12.74 6.02
C LEU A 63 1.13 -13.22 5.16
N THR A 64 -0.07 -12.79 5.51
CA THR A 64 -1.28 -13.09 4.76
C THR A 64 -1.95 -11.80 4.30
N SER A 65 -2.53 -11.86 3.10
CA SER A 65 -3.35 -10.79 2.52
C SER A 65 -4.84 -11.09 2.67
N SER A 66 -5.64 -10.04 2.87
CA SER A 66 -7.10 -10.08 2.88
C SER A 66 -7.69 -8.98 1.99
N ASN A 67 -9.01 -8.79 2.00
CA ASN A 67 -9.70 -7.74 1.23
C ASN A 67 -9.35 -7.64 -0.27
N GLY A 68 -9.03 -8.78 -0.89
CA GLY A 68 -8.66 -8.82 -2.31
C GLY A 68 -7.23 -8.38 -2.63
N THR A 69 -6.46 -7.96 -1.62
CA THR A 69 -5.06 -7.53 -1.70
C THR A 69 -4.16 -8.60 -2.30
N LEU A 70 -3.19 -8.17 -3.10
CA LEU A 70 -2.18 -9.03 -3.71
C LEU A 70 -0.79 -8.65 -3.21
N ILE A 71 0.04 -9.66 -2.99
CA ILE A 71 1.42 -9.50 -2.57
C ILE A 71 2.32 -10.16 -3.61
N ALA A 72 3.42 -9.49 -3.96
CA ALA A 72 4.50 -10.06 -4.75
C ALA A 72 5.82 -9.87 -4.01
N ARG A 73 6.64 -10.92 -3.94
CA ARG A 73 8.00 -10.80 -3.44
C ARG A 73 8.88 -10.13 -4.50
N TRP A 74 9.58 -9.08 -4.11
CA TRP A 74 10.54 -8.41 -4.98
C TRP A 74 11.83 -9.23 -5.06
N SER A 75 12.31 -9.45 -6.29
CA SER A 75 13.53 -10.20 -6.59
C SER A 75 14.58 -9.36 -7.34
N GLY A 76 14.31 -8.08 -7.60
CA GLY A 76 15.26 -7.17 -8.22
C GLY A 76 16.38 -6.75 -7.26
N GLY A 77 17.46 -6.18 -7.81
CA GLY A 77 18.64 -5.79 -7.03
C GLY A 77 18.45 -4.50 -6.22
N ALA A 78 17.88 -3.46 -6.82
CA ALA A 78 17.61 -2.19 -6.15
C ALA A 78 16.24 -2.20 -5.43
N LEU A 79 16.04 -1.30 -4.47
CA LEU A 79 14.74 -1.12 -3.82
C LEU A 79 13.70 -0.65 -4.86
N PRO A 80 12.55 -1.35 -5.01
CA PRO A 80 11.58 -1.07 -6.07
C PRO A 80 10.85 0.25 -5.80
N GLY A 81 10.68 1.08 -6.82
CA GLY A 81 9.76 2.23 -6.75
C GLY A 81 8.30 1.82 -6.95
N TYR A 82 7.42 2.82 -7.03
CA TYR A 82 6.00 2.62 -7.37
C TYR A 82 5.83 1.78 -8.66
N ALA A 83 6.50 2.16 -9.75
CA ALA A 83 6.34 1.50 -11.05
C ALA A 83 6.82 0.04 -11.04
N ASP A 84 7.94 -0.22 -10.36
CA ASP A 84 8.48 -1.56 -10.17
C ASP A 84 7.51 -2.43 -9.38
N CYS A 85 6.98 -1.90 -8.27
CA CYS A 85 6.03 -2.63 -7.45
C CYS A 85 4.70 -2.87 -8.15
N SER A 86 4.16 -1.88 -8.85
CA SER A 86 2.94 -2.01 -9.66
C SER A 86 3.09 -3.10 -10.74
N THR A 87 4.24 -3.14 -11.40
CA THR A 87 4.55 -4.18 -12.39
C THR A 87 4.68 -5.56 -11.73
N ALA A 88 5.40 -5.65 -10.61
CA ALA A 88 5.63 -6.91 -9.91
C ALA A 88 4.32 -7.53 -9.39
N VAL A 89 3.43 -6.75 -8.78
CA VAL A 89 2.12 -7.26 -8.31
C VAL A 89 1.17 -7.56 -9.46
N GLY A 90 1.26 -6.82 -10.57
CA GLY A 90 0.49 -7.12 -11.78
C GLY A 90 0.87 -8.45 -12.42
N ALA A 91 2.16 -8.81 -12.39
CA ALA A 91 2.67 -10.03 -13.02
C ALA A 91 2.70 -11.25 -12.10
N LEU A 92 3.07 -11.06 -10.83
CA LEU A 92 3.40 -12.12 -9.87
C LEU A 92 2.56 -12.05 -8.58
N GLY A 93 1.58 -11.15 -8.51
CA GLY A 93 0.75 -10.96 -7.34
C GLY A 93 0.01 -12.25 -6.95
N THR A 94 0.08 -12.59 -5.67
CA THR A 94 -0.57 -13.76 -5.09
C THR A 94 -1.30 -13.40 -3.81
N ARG A 95 -2.22 -14.28 -3.39
CA ARG A 95 -2.89 -14.25 -2.09
C ARG A 95 -2.41 -15.37 -1.15
N GLN A 96 -1.44 -16.16 -1.60
CA GLN A 96 -0.90 -17.25 -0.80
C GLN A 96 -0.06 -16.67 0.36
N PRO A 97 -0.19 -17.22 1.59
CA PRO A 97 0.64 -16.82 2.71
C PRO A 97 2.14 -16.94 2.39
N MET A 98 2.94 -16.02 2.94
CA MET A 98 4.37 -15.95 2.66
C MET A 98 5.20 -15.94 3.94
N LYS A 99 6.17 -16.86 4.04
CA LYS A 99 7.19 -16.80 5.09
C LYS A 99 8.10 -15.61 4.89
N LEU A 100 8.28 -14.84 5.96
CA LEU A 100 9.15 -13.67 5.97
C LEU A 100 10.51 -13.99 6.54
N SER A 101 11.52 -13.33 5.99
CA SER A 101 12.86 -13.24 6.56
C SER A 101 13.31 -11.78 6.49
N THR A 102 14.27 -11.40 7.33
CA THR A 102 14.90 -10.08 7.25
C THR A 102 15.41 -9.79 5.83
N ARG A 103 15.36 -8.51 5.43
CA ARG A 103 15.70 -8.04 4.07
C ARG A 103 14.77 -8.53 2.96
N THR A 104 13.68 -9.21 3.29
CA THR A 104 12.62 -9.47 2.30
C THR A 104 11.96 -8.15 1.93
N VAL A 105 11.83 -7.89 0.64
CA VAL A 105 11.09 -6.75 0.11
C VAL A 105 9.85 -7.28 -0.58
N LEU A 106 8.72 -6.66 -0.29
CA LEU A 106 7.41 -7.02 -0.81
C LEU A 106 6.81 -5.82 -1.51
N CYS A 107 6.12 -6.10 -2.61
CA CYS A 107 5.24 -5.17 -3.27
C CYS A 107 3.80 -5.63 -3.01
N VAL A 108 2.94 -4.69 -2.65
CA VAL A 108 1.54 -4.95 -2.29
C VAL A 108 0.65 -4.08 -3.16
N ARG A 109 -0.47 -4.64 -3.61
CA ARG A 109 -1.59 -3.89 -4.19
C ARG A 109 -2.81 -4.10 -3.32
N THR A 110 -3.29 -3.02 -2.72
CA THR A 110 -4.43 -3.01 -1.80
C THR A 110 -5.76 -3.15 -2.53
N SER A 111 -6.84 -3.22 -1.75
CA SER A 111 -8.21 -3.23 -2.28
C SER A 111 -8.54 -1.97 -3.09
N GLU A 112 -8.11 -0.78 -2.62
CA GLU A 112 -8.28 0.49 -3.33
C GLU A 112 -7.22 0.73 -4.43
N GLN A 113 -6.50 -0.32 -4.82
CA GLN A 113 -5.44 -0.31 -5.83
C GLN A 113 -4.16 0.45 -5.44
N ASN A 114 -4.09 1.03 -4.25
CA ASN A 114 -2.85 1.64 -3.76
C ASN A 114 -1.70 0.63 -3.79
N ILE A 115 -0.50 1.13 -4.04
CA ILE A 115 0.70 0.31 -4.16
C ILE A 115 1.56 0.57 -2.94
N ALA A 116 2.01 -0.48 -2.26
CA ALA A 116 2.96 -0.37 -1.16
C ALA A 116 4.22 -1.17 -1.41
N ARG A 117 5.34 -0.65 -0.90
CA ARG A 117 6.58 -1.40 -0.71
C ARG A 117 6.78 -1.62 0.78
N LEU A 118 6.96 -2.88 1.18
CA LEU A 118 7.25 -3.28 2.55
C LEU A 118 8.63 -3.96 2.60
N GLU A 119 9.57 -3.39 3.34
CA GLU A 119 10.89 -3.97 3.60
C GLU A 119 10.93 -4.51 5.02
N VAL A 120 11.15 -5.82 5.18
CA VAL A 120 11.22 -6.48 6.49
C VAL A 120 12.49 -6.06 7.23
N THR A 121 12.31 -5.38 8.35
CA THR A 121 13.41 -4.95 9.23
C THR A 121 13.63 -5.90 10.41
N SER A 122 12.55 -6.49 10.95
CA SER A 122 12.65 -7.50 12.02
C SER A 122 11.49 -8.49 11.95
N VAL A 123 11.77 -9.77 12.19
CA VAL A 123 10.76 -10.83 12.37
C VAL A 123 10.91 -11.35 13.79
N ALA A 124 9.84 -11.29 14.59
CA ALA A 124 9.84 -11.87 15.93
C ALA A 124 9.89 -13.41 15.86
N THR A 125 10.25 -14.05 16.97
CA THR A 125 10.40 -15.51 17.04
C THR A 125 9.68 -16.06 18.26
N GLY A 126 9.27 -17.32 18.20
CA GLY A 126 8.57 -17.97 19.31
C GLY A 126 7.09 -17.60 19.34
N LEU A 127 6.58 -17.24 20.52
CA LEU A 127 5.16 -16.96 20.74
C LEU A 127 4.76 -15.51 20.40
N ASP A 128 5.72 -14.59 20.23
CA ASP A 128 5.42 -13.21 19.83
C ASP A 128 5.28 -13.12 18.32
N VAL A 129 4.07 -12.83 17.82
CA VAL A 129 3.74 -12.80 16.40
C VAL A 129 3.74 -11.36 15.91
N LYS A 130 4.95 -10.86 15.61
CA LYS A 130 5.18 -9.48 15.19
C LYS A 130 6.24 -9.41 14.11
N THR A 131 5.99 -8.62 13.07
CA THR A 131 6.99 -8.27 12.06
C THR A 131 6.99 -6.76 11.85
N THR A 132 8.19 -6.18 11.85
CA THR A 132 8.37 -4.75 11.58
C THR A 132 8.87 -4.57 10.16
N PHE A 133 8.36 -3.53 9.51
CA PHE A 133 8.71 -3.14 8.17
C PHE A 133 9.09 -1.66 8.11
N THR A 134 9.93 -1.31 7.15
CA THR A 134 9.94 0.03 6.57
C THR A 134 8.99 0.03 5.37
N ALA A 135 8.02 0.92 5.39
CA ALA A 135 6.93 0.94 4.42
C ALA A 135 6.86 2.28 3.68
N VAL A 136 6.50 2.21 2.40
CA VAL A 136 6.10 3.36 1.59
C VAL A 136 4.84 2.97 0.85
N ILE A 137 3.84 3.84 0.85
CA ILE A 137 2.54 3.65 0.22
C ILE A 137 2.31 4.78 -0.76
N TRP A 138 1.92 4.43 -1.97
CA TRP A 138 1.63 5.34 -3.06
C TRP A 138 0.20 5.14 -3.53
N ASN A 139 -0.45 6.23 -3.92
CA ASN A 139 -1.75 6.14 -4.57
C ASN A 139 -1.62 5.50 -5.97
N ALA A 140 -2.67 4.83 -6.43
CA ALA A 140 -2.72 4.35 -7.82
C ALA A 140 -3.21 5.39 -8.83
N GLY A 141 -3.73 6.54 -8.36
CA GLY A 141 -4.25 7.62 -9.20
C GLY A 141 -5.70 7.41 -9.64
#